data_AF-A0A7C1U162-F1
#
_entry.id   AF-A0A7C1U162-F1
#
_cell.length_a   1.000
_cell.length_b   1.000
_cell.length_c   1.000
_cell.angle_alpha   90.00
_cell.angle_beta   90.00
_cell.angle_gamma   90.00
#
_symmetry.space_group_name_H-M   'P 1'
#
loop_
_entity.id
_entity.type
_entity.pdbx_description
1 polymer ?
#
loop_
_entity_poly.entity_id
_entity_poly.type
_entity_poly.pdbx_seq_one_letter_code
_entity_poly.pdbx_strand_id
1 'polypeptide(L)'
;MSKFSGIADNAIQRIQVTFGDQAEWHPQAGGAHLITVIEEIDPDPLGDIGQRLEVVRALAVRVAELESIGPGMRLSIGDELIINGGSFVVDTQVSDDGLEQVVTVK
;
A
#
# COMPACT_ATOMS: atom_id res chain seq x y z
N MET A 1 -31.46 -18.50 29.20
CA MET A 1 -31.18 -18.12 27.80
C MET A 1 -29.96 -17.22 27.80
N SER A 2 -28.76 -17.77 27.56
CA SER A 2 -27.52 -16.98 27.51
C SER A 2 -27.16 -16.74 26.06
N LYS A 3 -27.29 -15.48 25.61
CA LYS A 3 -26.79 -15.04 24.30
C LYS A 3 -25.27 -14.91 24.42
N PHE A 4 -24.53 -15.83 23.81
CA PHE A 4 -23.11 -15.61 23.55
C PHE A 4 -23.00 -14.60 22.40
N SER A 5 -22.57 -13.39 22.73
CA SER A 5 -22.13 -12.40 21.75
C SER A 5 -20.75 -12.84 21.26
N GLY A 6 -20.70 -13.54 20.13
CA GLY A 6 -19.44 -13.79 19.44
C GLY A 6 -18.94 -12.47 18.86
N ILE A 7 -17.89 -11.92 19.46
CA ILE A 7 -17.08 -10.88 18.83
C ILE A 7 -16.46 -11.56 17.61
N ALA A 8 -16.80 -11.09 16.40
CA ALA A 8 -16.07 -11.48 15.22
C ALA A 8 -14.64 -10.96 15.39
N ASP A 9 -13.69 -11.86 15.65
CA ASP A 9 -12.27 -11.59 15.52
C ASP A 9 -12.01 -11.22 14.06
N ASN A 10 -12.14 -9.93 13.74
CA ASN A 10 -11.53 -9.36 12.56
C ASN A 10 -10.03 -9.42 12.80
N ALA A 11 -9.43 -10.56 12.49
CA ALA A 11 -7.99 -10.71 12.44
C ALA A 11 -7.48 -9.68 11.43
N ILE A 12 -6.93 -8.58 11.93
CA ILE A 12 -6.13 -7.66 11.14
C ILE A 12 -4.92 -8.47 10.68
N GLN A 13 -5.01 -9.06 9.49
CA GLN A 13 -3.86 -9.70 8.87
C GLN A 13 -2.83 -8.60 8.62
N ARG A 14 -1.80 -8.57 9.45
CA ARG A 14 -0.62 -7.74 9.20
C ARG A 14 0.15 -8.41 8.08
N ILE A 15 -0.11 -7.99 6.85
CA ILE A 15 0.68 -8.40 5.69
C ILE A 15 2.01 -7.67 5.81
N GLN A 16 3.07 -8.35 6.23
CA GLN A 16 4.41 -7.78 6.23
C GLN A 16 4.86 -7.60 4.77
N VAL A 17 5.15 -6.36 4.36
CA VAL A 17 5.79 -6.08 3.08
C VAL A 17 7.28 -5.95 3.36
N THR A 18 8.09 -6.76 2.70
CA THR A 18 9.54 -6.74 2.87
C THR A 18 10.17 -5.93 1.74
N PHE A 19 11.29 -5.25 2.02
CA PHE A 19 12.14 -4.62 1.01
C PHE A 19 12.38 -5.58 -0.16
N GLY A 20 12.11 -5.14 -1.39
CA GLY A 20 12.32 -5.92 -2.60
C GLY A 20 11.16 -6.83 -3.00
N ASP A 21 10.03 -6.78 -2.28
CA ASP A 21 8.82 -7.47 -2.70
C ASP A 21 8.31 -6.90 -4.04
N GLN A 22 7.84 -7.80 -4.90
CA GLN A 22 7.18 -7.43 -6.14
C GLN A 22 5.71 -7.14 -5.86
N ALA A 23 5.24 -6.00 -6.36
CA ALA A 23 3.85 -5.62 -6.39
C ALA A 23 3.31 -5.72 -7.81
N GLU A 24 2.10 -6.26 -7.97
CA GLU A 24 1.34 -6.08 -9.20
C GLU A 24 0.53 -4.78 -9.08
N TRP A 25 0.88 -3.79 -9.89
CA TRP A 25 0.20 -2.50 -9.97
C TRP A 25 -0.87 -2.52 -11.06
N HIS A 26 -2.09 -2.17 -10.67
CA HIS A 26 -3.25 -2.01 -11.53
C HIS A 26 -3.64 -0.53 -11.57
N PRO A 27 -3.11 0.24 -12.54
CA PRO A 27 -3.54 1.62 -12.74
C PRO A 27 -5.02 1.66 -13.17
N GLN A 28 -5.75 2.69 -12.74
CA GLN A 28 -7.16 2.86 -13.08
C GLN A 28 -7.44 2.87 -14.59
N ALA A 29 -6.45 3.32 -15.37
CA ALA A 29 -6.50 3.38 -16.82
C ALA A 29 -5.36 2.53 -17.41
N GLY A 30 -5.41 1.21 -17.28
CA GLY A 30 -4.39 0.36 -17.88
C GLY A 30 -4.50 -1.14 -17.59
N GLY A 31 -3.46 -1.86 -18.01
CA GLY A 31 -3.25 -3.26 -17.65
C GLY A 31 -2.38 -3.37 -16.40
N ALA A 32 -2.27 -4.58 -15.86
CA ALA A 32 -1.45 -4.84 -14.69
C ALA A 32 0.05 -4.79 -15.04
N HIS A 33 0.85 -4.24 -14.12
CA HIS A 33 2.29 -4.07 -14.28
C HIS A 33 3.03 -4.54 -13.03
N LEU A 34 4.14 -5.27 -13.19
CA LEU A 34 4.98 -5.62 -12.05
C LEU A 34 5.92 -4.46 -11.72
N ILE A 35 5.89 -4.03 -10.46
CA ILE A 35 6.77 -3.00 -9.91
C ILE A 35 7.43 -3.49 -8.62
N THR A 36 8.55 -2.90 -8.23
CA THR A 36 9.26 -3.27 -7.01
C THR A 36 8.97 -2.29 -5.90
N VAL A 37 8.54 -2.80 -4.74
CA VAL A 37 8.42 -2.02 -3.52
C VAL A 37 9.80 -1.93 -2.87
N ILE A 38 10.28 -0.70 -2.71
CA ILE A 38 11.60 -0.43 -2.16
C ILE A 38 11.53 -0.40 -0.65
N GLU A 39 10.53 0.22 -0.05
CA GLU A 39 10.48 0.35 1.41
C GLU A 39 9.05 0.35 1.92
N GLU A 40 8.81 -0.40 3.00
CA GLU A 40 7.64 -0.22 3.85
C GLU A 40 8.06 0.74 4.98
N ILE A 41 7.44 1.91 5.00
CA ILE A 41 7.62 2.87 6.08
C ILE A 41 6.47 2.62 7.05
N ASP A 42 6.77 1.95 8.16
CA ASP A 42 5.82 1.78 9.26
C ASP A 42 5.45 3.18 9.77
N PRO A 43 4.16 3.61 9.72
CA PRO A 43 3.79 4.86 10.35
C PRO A 43 4.09 4.72 11.84
N ASP A 44 5.09 5.46 12.31
CA ASP A 44 5.55 5.46 13.70
C ASP A 44 4.33 5.38 14.65
N PRO A 45 4.26 4.40 15.58
CA PRO A 45 3.14 4.25 16.49
C PRO A 45 3.16 5.34 17.58
N LEU A 46 3.14 6.60 17.20
CA LEU A 46 3.07 7.72 18.12
C LEU A 46 1.61 8.08 18.39
N GLY A 47 1.08 7.41 19.42
CA GLY A 47 0.21 8.05 20.39
C GLY A 47 -1.24 7.57 20.34
N ASP A 48 -1.64 6.92 21.44
CA ASP A 48 -3.03 6.78 21.91
C ASP A 48 -4.05 7.68 21.20
N ILE A 49 -5.07 7.05 20.60
CA ILE A 49 -6.51 7.27 20.84
C ILE A 49 -7.24 6.56 19.68
N GLY A 50 -7.77 5.37 19.96
CA GLY A 50 -9.09 4.87 19.52
C GLY A 50 -9.53 4.97 18.05
N GLN A 51 -8.70 5.38 17.11
CA GLN A 51 -9.00 5.28 15.69
C GLN A 51 -8.75 3.84 15.30
N ARG A 52 -9.83 3.21 14.84
CA ARG A 52 -9.83 1.92 14.18
C ARG A 52 -8.76 2.02 13.08
N LEU A 53 -7.55 1.53 13.36
CA LEU A 53 -6.39 1.65 12.49
C LEU A 53 -6.69 0.86 11.21
N GLU A 54 -7.31 1.51 10.24
CA GLU A 54 -7.05 1.23 8.84
C GLU A 54 -5.54 1.36 8.72
N VAL A 55 -4.86 0.24 8.46
CA VAL A 55 -3.39 0.20 8.48
C VAL A 55 -2.92 0.95 7.25
N VAL A 56 -2.77 2.27 7.39
CA VAL A 56 -2.23 3.15 6.37
C VAL A 56 -0.74 2.83 6.25
N ARG A 57 -0.34 2.00 5.27
CA ARG A 57 1.07 1.67 5.04
C ARG A 57 1.66 2.66 4.05
N ALA A 58 2.83 3.21 4.34
CA ALA A 58 3.57 3.99 3.36
C ALA A 58 4.51 3.09 2.56
N LEU A 59 4.43 3.16 1.23
CA LEU A 59 5.22 2.39 0.28
C LEU A 59 6.07 3.32 -0.58
N ALA A 60 7.37 3.07 -0.62
CA ALA A 60 8.28 3.71 -1.57
C ALA A 60 8.47 2.84 -2.82
N VAL A 61 8.37 3.43 -4.00
CA VAL A 61 8.58 2.76 -5.30
C VAL A 61 9.54 3.56 -6.18
N ARG A 62 10.22 2.88 -7.11
CA ARG A 62 11.26 3.47 -7.96
C ARG A 62 10.61 4.18 -9.14
N VAL A 63 10.81 5.50 -9.26
CA VAL A 63 10.25 6.29 -10.38
C VAL A 63 10.75 5.77 -11.73
N ALA A 64 12.02 5.39 -11.82
CA ALA A 64 12.60 4.84 -13.05
C ALA A 64 11.90 3.55 -13.53
N GLU A 65 11.36 2.75 -12.60
CA GLU A 65 10.62 1.53 -12.93
C GLU A 65 9.23 1.87 -13.48
N LEU A 66 8.53 2.83 -12.87
CA LEU A 66 7.27 3.36 -13.39
C LEU A 66 7.46 3.97 -14.79
N GLU A 67 8.52 4.75 -14.98
CA GLU A 67 8.82 5.39 -16.27
C GLU A 67 9.23 4.39 -17.36
N SER A 68 9.70 3.20 -16.98
CA SER A 68 9.98 2.12 -17.93
C SER A 68 8.71 1.52 -18.54
N ILE A 69 7.57 1.63 -17.84
CA ILE A 69 6.25 1.23 -18.33
C ILE A 69 5.72 2.31 -19.29
N GLY A 70 5.88 3.58 -18.93
CA GLY A 70 5.52 4.71 -19.78
C GLY A 70 6.10 6.03 -19.28
N PRO A 71 6.51 6.93 -20.19
CA PRO A 71 7.12 8.20 -19.79
C PRO A 71 6.18 9.04 -18.92
N GLY A 72 6.66 9.45 -17.75
CA GLY A 72 5.89 10.26 -16.79
C GLY A 72 4.87 9.49 -15.95
N MET A 73 4.84 8.15 -16.02
CA MET A 73 3.94 7.32 -15.21
C MET A 73 4.27 7.44 -13.72
N ARG A 74 3.23 7.53 -12.89
CA ARG A 74 3.27 7.62 -11.42
C ARG A 74 2.13 6.83 -10.81
N LEU A 75 2.33 6.30 -9.61
CA LEU A 75 1.23 5.78 -8.80
C LEU A 75 0.24 6.91 -8.51
N SER A 76 -1.03 6.64 -8.77
CA SER A 76 -2.12 7.60 -8.59
C SER A 76 -3.07 7.12 -7.49
N ILE A 77 -3.73 8.07 -6.83
CA ILE A 77 -4.76 7.76 -5.83
C ILE A 77 -5.86 6.92 -6.48
N GLY A 78 -6.20 5.80 -5.84
CA GLY A 78 -7.17 4.84 -6.32
C GLY A 78 -6.59 3.74 -7.22
N ASP A 79 -5.29 3.73 -7.49
CA ASP A 79 -4.62 2.59 -8.09
C ASP A 79 -4.57 1.42 -7.10
N GLU A 80 -4.67 0.19 -7.61
CA GLU A 80 -4.59 -1.02 -6.81
C GLU A 80 -3.19 -1.64 -6.90
N LEU A 81 -2.67 -2.09 -5.76
CA LEU A 81 -1.40 -2.78 -5.62
C LEU A 81 -1.64 -4.14 -4.97
N ILE A 82 -1.24 -5.22 -5.65
CA ILE A 82 -1.29 -6.58 -5.11
C ILE A 82 0.11 -6.96 -4.63
N ILE A 83 0.28 -7.10 -3.32
CA ILE A 83 1.57 -7.37 -2.67
C ILE A 83 1.42 -8.58 -1.76
N ASN A 84 2.22 -9.63 -1.97
CA ASN A 84 2.15 -10.87 -1.18
C ASN A 84 0.73 -11.48 -1.08
N GLY A 85 -0.09 -11.29 -2.11
CA GLY A 85 -1.49 -11.76 -2.15
C GLY A 85 -2.49 -10.88 -1.41
N GLY A 86 -2.05 -9.75 -0.80
CA GLY A 86 -2.93 -8.69 -0.31
C GLY A 86 -3.21 -7.66 -1.39
N SER A 87 -4.46 -7.20 -1.48
CA SER A 87 -4.85 -6.05 -2.30
C SER A 87 -4.86 -4.79 -1.44
N PHE A 88 -4.22 -3.75 -1.94
CA PHE A 88 -4.10 -2.45 -1.30
C PHE A 88 -4.43 -1.35 -2.29
N VAL A 89 -5.14 -0.32 -1.85
CA VAL A 89 -5.47 0.81 -2.72
C VAL A 89 -4.65 2.03 -2.31
N VAL A 90 -4.00 2.67 -3.28
CA VAL A 90 -3.31 3.95 -3.08
C VAL A 90 -4.31 4.98 -2.58
N ASP A 91 -4.06 5.50 -1.38
CA ASP A 91 -4.94 6.46 -0.70
C ASP A 91 -4.43 7.89 -0.85
N THR A 92 -3.13 8.11 -0.62
CA THR A 92 -2.52 9.46 -0.68
C THR A 92 -1.11 9.38 -1.25
N GLN A 93 -0.70 10.41 -2.01
CA GLN A 93 0.71 10.62 -2.37
C GLN A 93 1.43 11.41 -1.27
N VAL A 94 2.51 10.86 -0.73
CA VAL A 94 3.32 11.49 0.33
C VAL A 94 4.43 12.35 -0.28
N SER A 95 5.20 11.79 -1.21
CA SER A 95 6.29 12.49 -1.90
C SER A 95 6.60 11.90 -3.28
N ASP A 96 7.24 12.70 -4.13
CA ASP A 96 7.86 12.29 -5.39
C ASP A 96 9.06 13.22 -5.62
N ASP A 97 10.27 12.67 -5.55
CA ASP A 97 11.52 13.41 -5.75
C ASP A 97 12.16 13.16 -7.12
N GLY A 98 11.47 12.42 -7.99
CA GLY A 98 11.96 12.01 -9.31
C GLY A 98 12.86 10.77 -9.32
N LEU A 99 13.30 10.28 -8.15
CA LEU A 99 13.99 9.00 -8.00
C LEU A 99 13.05 7.96 -7.41
N GLU A 100 12.30 8.36 -6.39
CA GLU A 100 11.37 7.53 -5.63
C GLU A 100 10.05 8.28 -5.42
N GLN A 101 8.96 7.51 -5.46
CA GLN A 101 7.63 7.98 -5.14
C GLN A 101 7.16 7.25 -3.88
N VAL A 102 6.69 8.01 -2.89
CA VAL A 102 6.14 7.47 -1.64
C VAL A 102 4.64 7.72 -1.61
N VAL A 103 3.88 6.66 -1.39
CA VAL A 103 2.41 6.71 -1.29
C VAL A 103 1.94 6.00 -0.04
N THR A 104 0.77 6.37 0.48
CA THR A 104 0.06 5.55 1.47
C THR A 104 -0.95 4.64 0.78
N VAL A 105 -1.16 3.45 1.36
CA VAL A 105 -2.17 2.49 0.92
C VAL A 105 -3.02 2.01 2.08
N LYS A 106 -4.23 1.51 1.79
CA LYS A 106 -5.17 0.93 2.75
C LYS A 106 -5.79 -0.38 2.26
#